data_AF-A0AB73KAX7-F1
#
_entry.id   AF-A0AB73KAX7-F1
#
_cell.length_a   1.000
_cell.length_b   1.000
_cell.length_c   1.000
_cell.angle_alpha   90.00
_cell.angle_beta   90.00
_cell.angle_gamma   90.00
#
_symmetry.space_group_name_H-M   'P 1'
#
loop_
_entity.id
_entity.type
_entity.pdbx_description
1 polymer ?
#
loop_
_entity_poly.entity_id
_entity_poly.type
_entity_poly.pdbx_seq_one_letter_code
_entity_poly.pdbx_strand_id
1 'polypeptide(L)' 'MSVAEESNGRIRQMRTKAQELEQAAERATDPEHRQRLKDKARRLKDQSEQESSIARRDSDPMM' A
#
# COMPACT_ATOMS: atom_id res chain seq x y z
N MET A 1 14.61 18.63 -0.17
CA MET A 1 13.82 17.51 -0.72
C MET A 1 12.56 17.44 0.13
N SER A 2 11.38 17.50 -0.49
CA SER A 2 10.12 17.73 0.22
C SER A 2 9.57 16.44 0.82
N VAL A 3 9.07 16.49 2.06
CA VAL A 3 8.46 15.34 2.77
C VAL A 3 7.36 14.68 1.93
N ALA A 4 6.63 15.47 1.14
CA ALA A 4 5.62 14.98 0.20
C ALA A 4 6.17 14.08 -0.93
N GLU A 5 7.41 14.26 -1.40
CA GLU A 5 8.03 13.36 -2.39
C GLU A 5 8.45 12.03 -1.74
N GLU A 6 8.95 12.08 -0.51
CA GLU A 6 9.32 10.88 0.26
C GLU A 6 8.08 10.04 0.63
N SER A 7 7.00 10.69 1.08
CA SER A 7 5.71 10.04 1.35
C SER A 7 5.12 9.41 0.09
N ASN A 8 5.15 10.12 -1.06
CA ASN A 8 4.68 9.57 -2.34
C ASN A 8 5.51 8.36 -2.81
N GLY A 9 6.82 8.38 -2.58
CA GLY A 9 7.71 7.24 -2.84
C GLY A 9 7.33 6.01 -2.01
N ARG A 10 7.07 6.21 -0.71
CA ARG A 10 6.63 5.14 0.21
C ARG A 10 5.28 4.57 -0.18
N ILE A 11 4.29 5.43 -0.47
CA ILE A 11 2.94 5.04 -0.91
C ILE A 11 3.00 4.21 -2.20
N ARG A 12 3.83 4.62 -3.18
CA ARG A 12 4.05 3.83 -4.40
C ARG A 12 4.67 2.47 -4.09
N GLN A 13 5.69 2.42 -3.24
CA GLN A 13 6.35 1.17 -2.88
C GLN A 13 5.38 0.19 -2.20
N MET A 14 4.49 0.68 -1.33
CA MET A 14 3.45 -0.15 -0.69
C MET A 14 2.43 -0.69 -1.68
N ARG A 15 2.00 0.12 -2.67
CA ARG A 15 1.12 -0.34 -3.75
C ARG A 15 1.78 -1.41 -4.61
N THR A 16 3.05 -1.23 -4.99
CA THR A 16 3.80 -2.23 -5.75
C THR A 16 3.86 -3.54 -4.98
N LYS A 17 4.20 -3.47 -3.69
CA LYS A 17 4.30 -4.66 -2.83
C LYS A 17 2.95 -5.36 -2.64
N ALA A 18 1.85 -4.60 -2.58
CA ALA A 18 0.50 -5.16 -2.57
C ALA A 18 0.19 -5.92 -3.87
N GLN A 19 0.53 -5.34 -5.03
CA GLN A 19 0.38 -6.01 -6.32
C GLN A 19 1.20 -7.30 -6.42
N GLU A 20 2.45 -7.29 -5.98
CA GLU A 20 3.30 -8.49 -5.97
C GLU A 20 2.71 -9.61 -5.11
N LEU A 21 2.16 -9.26 -3.93
CA LEU A 21 1.47 -10.22 -3.07
C LEU A 21 0.19 -10.76 -3.71
N GLU A 22 -0.55 -9.94 -4.44
CA GLU A 22 -1.75 -10.36 -5.16
C GLU A 22 -1.39 -11.33 -6.29
N GLN A 23 -0.34 -11.04 -7.08
CA GLN A 23 0.15 -11.96 -8.12
C GLN A 23 0.70 -13.26 -7.53
N ALA A 24 1.41 -13.19 -6.39
CA ALA A 24 1.84 -14.37 -5.67
C ALA A 24 0.63 -15.21 -5.20
N ALA A 25 -0.44 -14.55 -4.75
CA ALA A 25 -1.68 -15.21 -4.35
C ALA A 25 -2.39 -15.87 -5.54
N GLU A 26 -2.33 -15.29 -6.74
CA GLU A 26 -2.87 -15.91 -7.95
C GLU A 26 -2.10 -17.16 -8.38
N ARG A 27 -0.78 -17.18 -8.14
CA ARG A 27 0.09 -18.34 -8.42
C ARG A 27 0.08 -19.37 -7.30
N ALA A 28 -0.38 -19.01 -6.11
CA ALA A 28 -0.47 -19.92 -4.98
C ALA A 28 -1.56 -20.97 -5.24
N THR A 29 -1.15 -22.23 -5.26
CA THR A 29 -2.04 -23.40 -5.37
C THR A 29 -2.72 -23.74 -4.05
N ASP A 30 -2.12 -23.35 -2.92
CA ASP A 30 -2.71 -23.57 -1.60
C ASP A 30 -3.74 -22.47 -1.27
N PRO A 31 -4.99 -22.83 -0.92
CA PRO A 31 -6.06 -21.87 -0.66
C PRO A 31 -5.80 -21.03 0.61
N GLU A 32 -5.18 -21.59 1.65
CA GLU A 32 -4.87 -20.84 2.87
C GLU A 32 -3.75 -19.82 2.61
N HIS A 33 -2.71 -20.22 1.89
CA HIS A 33 -1.60 -19.37 1.50
C HIS A 33 -2.06 -18.25 0.56
N ARG A 34 -2.91 -18.57 -0.42
CA ARG A 34 -3.57 -17.58 -1.29
C ARG A 34 -4.37 -16.57 -0.48
N GLN A 35 -5.16 -17.03 0.50
CA GLN A 35 -5.95 -16.15 1.35
C GLN A 35 -5.05 -15.21 2.16
N ARG A 36 -3.99 -15.74 2.80
CA ARG A 36 -3.01 -14.93 3.55
C ARG A 36 -2.32 -13.87 2.70
N LEU A 37 -1.92 -14.23 1.48
CA LEU A 37 -1.28 -13.30 0.54
C LEU A 37 -2.24 -12.18 0.12
N LYS A 38 -3.49 -12.51 -0.19
CA LYS A 38 -4.55 -11.51 -0.48
C LYS A 38 -4.83 -10.60 0.70
N ASP A 39 -4.90 -11.15 1.92
CA ASP A 39 -5.13 -10.37 3.13
C ASP A 39 -3.98 -9.37 3.38
N LYS A 40 -2.75 -9.83 3.15
CA LYS A 40 -1.54 -9.00 3.28
C LYS A 40 -1.47 -7.91 2.21
N ALA A 41 -1.83 -8.23 0.98
CA ALA A 41 -1.95 -7.25 -0.11
C ALA A 41 -2.99 -6.18 0.22
N ARG A 42 -4.16 -6.60 0.71
CA ARG A 42 -5.26 -5.69 1.09
C ARG A 42 -4.85 -4.77 2.23
N ARG A 43 -4.20 -5.28 3.28
CA ARG A 43 -3.66 -4.44 4.36
C ARG A 43 -2.65 -3.40 3.87
N LEU A 44 -1.73 -3.77 2.98
CA LEU A 44 -0.74 -2.84 2.44
C LEU A 44 -1.39 -1.73 1.61
N LYS A 45 -2.45 -2.06 0.85
CA LYS A 45 -3.21 -1.09 0.08
C LYS A 45 -3.95 -0.10 0.99
N ASP A 46 -4.60 -0.61 2.03
CA ASP A 46 -5.31 0.20 3.04
C ASP A 46 -4.35 1.15 3.78
N GLN A 47 -3.18 0.64 4.21
CA GLN A 47 -2.15 1.47 4.83
C GLN A 47 -1.61 2.54 3.86
N SER A 48 -1.43 2.20 2.58
CA SER A 48 -1.01 3.16 1.55
C SER A 48 -2.05 4.27 1.37
N GLU A 49 -3.34 3.94 1.42
CA GLU A 49 -4.43 4.92 1.35
C GLU A 49 -4.48 5.80 2.59
N GLN A 50 -4.32 5.24 3.79
CA GLN A 50 -4.24 6.02 5.03
C GLN A 50 -3.03 6.96 5.04
N GLU A 51 -1.83 6.48 4.69
CA GLU A 51 -0.64 7.32 4.60
C GLU A 51 -0.78 8.39 3.51
N SER A 52 -1.44 8.09 2.39
CA SER A 52 -1.74 9.09 1.36
C SER A 52 -2.74 10.15 1.82
N SER A 53 -3.70 9.76 2.65
CA SER A 53 -4.71 10.65 3.21
C SER A 53 -4.10 11.58 4.25
N ILE A 54 -3.23 11.04 5.10
CA ILE A 54 -2.46 11.80 6.09
C ILE A 54 -1.46 12.74 5.39
N ALA A 55 -0.70 12.26 4.40
CA ALA A 55 0.22 13.08 3.63
C ALA A 55 -0.50 14.22 2.89
N ARG A 56 -1.71 13.97 2.34
CA ARG A 56 -2.54 15.02 1.74
C ARG A 56 -3.05 16.04 2.74
N ARG A 57 -3.40 15.60 3.95
CA ARG A 57 -3.93 16.45 5.01
C ARG A 57 -2.85 17.25 5.75
N ASP A 58 -1.63 16.72 5.81
CA ASP A 58 -0.43 17.42 6.29
C ASP A 58 0.10 18.43 5.24
N SER A 59 -0.14 18.14 3.95
CA SER A 59 0.13 19.06 2.83
C SER A 59 -0.94 20.15 2.64
N ASP A 60 -1.94 20.23 3.52
CA ASP A 60 -2.92 21.32 3.56
C ASP A 60 -2.67 22.21 4.81
N PRO A 61 -1.66 23.10 4.78
CA PRO A 61 -1.52 24.14 5.77
C PRO A 61 -2.26 25.39 5.28
N MET A 62 -3.59 25.46 5.46
CA MET A 62 -4.37 26.70 5.67
C MET A 62 -5.88 26.45 5.46
N MET A 63 -6.59 26.26 6.57
CA MET A 63 -7.90 26.84 6.83
C MET A 63 -7.84 27.58 8.16
#